data_AF-A0A183VBW3-F1
#
_entry.id   AF-A0A183VBW3-F1
#
_cell.length_a   1.000
_cell.length_b   1.000
_cell.length_c   1.000
_cell.angle_alpha   90.00
_cell.angle_beta   90.00
_cell.angle_gamma   90.00
#
_symmetry.space_group_name_H-M   'P 1'
#
loop_
_entity.id
_entity.type
_entity.pdbx_description
1 polymer ?
#
loop_
_entity_poly.entity_id
_entity_poly.type
_entity_poly.pdbx_seq_one_letter_code
_entity_poly.pdbx_strand_id
1 'polypeptide(L)'
;MKSDRAKLLWAGNDCKAARNGCKQKARPCYARDLNCYLLKAFAEFQDVVFVGAARTPVGSFRSSLATVPATTLGSAAIKGAIEHAKIKPSQVQEVFFGCVVPSDVGQGPARQAALGADECPATLYGKIIGCDPSTIVTTVNKLCASGMKSIACCASLLQLGLQEIVVGGGMESMSRAPFYIPRGDTPYGGFQLVDGLLRDGLMDAYSNKLMGYCADMVAKKFGITREEQDKFAIESYKKSAAAWEVGFITA
;
A
#
# COMPACT_ATOMS: atom_id res chain seq x y z
N MET A 1 -1.71 -2.42 -36.82
CA MET A 1 -1.59 -2.34 -35.35
C MET A 1 -1.71 -3.74 -34.78
N LYS A 2 -0.61 -4.50 -34.65
CA LYS A 2 -0.66 -5.88 -34.13
C LYS A 2 0.63 -6.21 -33.37
N SER A 3 0.61 -6.01 -32.06
CA SER A 3 1.23 -6.92 -31.09
C SER A 3 0.67 -6.58 -29.70
N ASP A 4 -0.29 -7.37 -29.24
CA ASP A 4 -0.86 -7.33 -27.89
C ASP A 4 0.13 -7.93 -26.88
N ARG A 5 1.29 -7.31 -26.74
CA ARG A 5 2.26 -7.65 -25.69
C ARG A 5 2.17 -6.61 -24.60
N ALA A 6 2.16 -7.05 -23.34
CA ALA A 6 2.34 -6.16 -22.20
C ALA A 6 3.65 -5.38 -22.38
N LYS A 7 3.55 -4.05 -22.40
CA LYS A 7 4.70 -3.16 -22.54
C LYS A 7 5.05 -2.65 -21.14
N LEU A 8 6.14 -3.16 -20.58
CA LEU A 8 6.74 -2.58 -19.39
C LEU A 8 7.65 -1.43 -19.84
N LEU A 9 7.33 -0.21 -19.40
CA LEU A 9 8.24 0.93 -19.53
C LEU A 9 9.14 0.94 -18.30
N TRP A 10 10.45 0.84 -18.50
CA TRP A 10 11.42 1.06 -17.43
C TRP A 10 11.75 2.55 -17.37
N ALA A 11 11.49 3.18 -16.23
CA ALA A 11 11.88 4.55 -15.94
C ALA A 11 12.91 4.53 -14.80
N GLY A 12 14.19 4.47 -15.16
CA GLY A 12 15.32 4.64 -14.24
C GLY A 12 16.03 5.96 -14.52
N ASN A 13 16.65 6.56 -13.50
CA ASN A 13 17.64 7.59 -13.75
C ASN A 13 18.87 6.91 -14.36
N ASP A 14 19.08 7.09 -15.66
CA ASP A 14 20.37 6.79 -16.30
C ASP A 14 21.44 7.60 -15.57
N CYS A 15 22.18 6.95 -14.69
CA CYS A 15 23.41 7.51 -14.15
C CYS A 15 24.40 7.54 -15.31
N LYS A 16 24.47 8.67 -16.03
CA LYS A 16 25.47 8.91 -17.08
C LYS A 16 26.85 8.91 -16.44
N ALA A 17 27.46 7.73 -16.32
CA ALA A 17 28.89 7.58 -16.05
C ALA A 17 29.48 6.52 -17.00
N ALA A 18 30.49 6.97 -17.75
CA ALA A 18 31.43 6.18 -18.55
C ALA A 18 30.87 5.42 -19.78
N ARG A 19 30.62 6.16 -20.87
CA ARG A 19 30.78 5.59 -22.22
C ARG A 19 32.28 5.46 -22.52
N ASN A 20 32.83 4.25 -22.44
CA ASN A 20 34.03 3.89 -23.18
C ASN A 20 33.83 2.55 -23.90
N GLY A 21 33.75 2.67 -25.23
CA GLY A 21 33.93 1.67 -26.28
C GLY A 21 33.73 0.19 -25.97
N CYS A 22 32.59 -0.37 -26.39
CA CYS A 22 32.54 -1.73 -26.89
C CYS A 22 31.74 -1.77 -28.19
N LYS A 23 32.44 -1.87 -29.32
CA LYS A 23 31.85 -2.13 -30.64
C LYS A 23 31.59 -3.64 -30.74
N GLN A 24 30.36 -4.09 -30.45
CA GLN A 24 29.92 -5.43 -30.85
C GLN A 24 28.86 -5.31 -31.94
N LYS A 25 29.18 -5.90 -33.10
CA LYS A 25 28.33 -6.00 -34.29
C LYS A 25 27.06 -6.81 -33.97
N ALA A 26 25.91 -6.25 -34.29
CA ALA A 26 24.64 -6.97 -34.29
C ALA A 26 24.73 -8.18 -35.25
N ARG A 27 24.40 -9.38 -34.75
CA ARG A 27 24.23 -10.58 -35.58
C ARG A 27 22.78 -10.63 -36.09
N PRO A 28 22.55 -10.99 -37.36
CA PRO A 28 21.20 -11.03 -37.91
C PRO A 28 20.41 -12.20 -37.32
N CYS A 29 19.16 -11.90 -36.94
CA CYS A 29 18.18 -12.86 -36.46
C CYS A 29 17.87 -13.87 -37.57
N TYR A 30 18.25 -15.13 -37.37
CA TYR A 30 17.85 -16.22 -38.25
C TYR A 30 16.37 -16.53 -37.98
N ALA A 31 15.49 -15.97 -38.80
CA ALA A 31 14.14 -16.48 -38.94
C ALA A 31 14.22 -17.78 -39.74
N ARG A 32 14.00 -18.92 -39.08
CA ARG A 32 13.66 -20.17 -39.76
C ARG A 32 12.47 -20.80 -39.05
N ASP A 33 11.39 -20.83 -39.83
CA ASP A 33 10.22 -21.68 -39.75
C ASP A 33 10.33 -22.87 -38.80
N LEU A 34 9.39 -22.92 -37.85
CA LEU A 34 8.79 -24.16 -37.36
C LEU A 34 7.45 -23.82 -36.69
N ASN A 35 6.39 -24.18 -37.41
CA ASN A 35 5.04 -24.48 -36.95
C ASN A 35 4.31 -23.45 -36.08
N CYS A 36 3.53 -22.62 -36.78
CA CYS A 36 2.34 -21.92 -36.33
C CYS A 36 1.17 -22.86 -35.90
N TYR A 37 1.47 -24.02 -35.31
CA TYR A 37 0.46 -24.90 -34.72
C TYR A 37 0.48 -24.76 -33.20
N LEU A 38 -0.59 -24.17 -32.65
CA LEU A 38 -1.05 -24.39 -31.27
C LEU A 38 -0.24 -23.78 -30.11
N LEU A 39 0.07 -22.47 -30.17
CA LEU A 39 0.22 -21.67 -28.94
C LEU A 39 -1.00 -20.75 -28.74
N LYS A 40 -2.19 -21.35 -28.80
CA LYS A 40 -3.32 -20.91 -27.96
C LYS A 40 -3.13 -21.54 -26.57
N ALA A 41 -1.96 -21.36 -25.97
CA ALA A 41 -1.91 -21.33 -24.51
C ALA A 41 -2.55 -19.99 -24.17
N PHE A 42 -3.88 -19.93 -24.11
CA PHE A 42 -4.51 -18.92 -23.30
C PHE A 42 -3.86 -19.11 -21.92
N ALA A 43 -3.13 -18.11 -21.44
CA ALA A 43 -2.64 -18.14 -20.08
C ALA A 43 -3.90 -18.15 -19.21
N GLU A 44 -4.33 -19.34 -18.79
CA GLU A 44 -5.43 -19.49 -17.86
C GLU A 44 -4.92 -18.98 -16.52
N PHE A 45 -5.44 -17.82 -16.12
CA PHE A 45 -5.15 -17.26 -14.81
C PHE A 45 -5.65 -18.23 -13.74
N GLN A 46 -4.87 -18.39 -12.68
CA GLN A 46 -5.33 -19.12 -11.50
C GLN A 46 -6.46 -18.34 -10.83
N ASP A 47 -7.45 -19.07 -10.31
CA ASP A 47 -8.50 -18.48 -9.48
C ASP A 47 -7.92 -17.94 -8.18
N VAL A 48 -8.44 -16.79 -7.74
CA VAL A 48 -8.01 -16.12 -6.51
C VAL A 48 -9.15 -16.11 -5.51
N VAL A 49 -8.88 -16.58 -4.29
CA VAL A 49 -9.84 -16.63 -3.18
C VAL A 49 -9.31 -15.92 -1.95
N PHE A 50 -10.20 -15.30 -1.18
CA PHE A 50 -9.87 -14.74 0.12
C PHE A 50 -10.11 -15.79 1.20
N VAL A 51 -9.04 -16.23 1.87
CA VAL A 51 -9.11 -17.24 2.94
C VAL A 51 -9.12 -16.64 4.34
N GLY A 52 -8.78 -15.36 4.48
CA GLY A 52 -8.81 -14.65 5.76
C GLY A 52 -8.86 -13.13 5.59
N ALA A 53 -9.41 -12.44 6.58
CA ALA A 53 -9.48 -11.00 6.65
C ALA A 53 -9.56 -10.57 8.12
N ALA A 54 -8.84 -9.52 8.48
CA ALA A 54 -8.90 -8.91 9.80
C ALA A 54 -8.49 -7.45 9.72
N ARG A 55 -8.86 -6.66 10.73
CA ARG A 55 -8.43 -5.27 10.90
C ARG A 55 -8.36 -4.90 12.37
N THR A 56 -7.60 -3.87 12.69
CA THR A 56 -7.69 -3.22 14.00
C THR A 56 -8.99 -2.40 14.10
N PRO A 57 -9.41 -2.00 15.30
CA PRO A 57 -10.31 -0.86 15.46
C PRO A 57 -9.75 0.39 14.78
N VAL A 58 -10.63 1.29 14.34
CA VAL A 58 -10.23 2.60 13.80
C VAL A 58 -10.23 3.61 14.95
N GLY A 59 -9.04 4.09 15.33
CA GLY A 59 -8.89 5.10 16.38
C GLY A 59 -9.09 6.51 15.84
N SER A 60 -9.80 7.36 16.58
CA SER A 60 -9.91 8.78 16.26
C SER A 60 -8.55 9.47 16.36
N PHE A 61 -8.37 10.53 15.56
CA PHE A 61 -7.13 11.31 15.53
C PHE A 61 -6.74 11.78 16.94
N ARG A 62 -5.50 11.46 17.35
CA ARG A 62 -4.93 11.77 18.67
C ARG A 62 -5.73 11.23 19.87
N SER A 63 -6.42 10.10 19.69
CA SER A 63 -7.20 9.42 20.75
C SER A 63 -6.62 8.03 21.11
N SER A 64 -7.47 7.01 21.26
CA SER A 64 -7.16 5.68 21.82
C SER A 64 -5.95 4.95 21.23
N LEU A 65 -5.67 5.14 19.93
CA LEU A 65 -4.54 4.51 19.22
C LEU A 65 -3.44 5.51 18.84
N ALA A 66 -3.45 6.73 19.39
CA ALA A 66 -2.57 7.82 18.96
C ALA A 66 -1.07 7.54 19.14
N THR A 67 -0.73 6.81 20.20
CA THR A 67 0.66 6.45 20.51
C THR A 67 1.09 5.18 19.78
N VAL A 68 0.18 4.47 19.13
CA VAL A 68 0.45 3.18 18.49
C VAL A 68 1.06 3.39 17.10
N PRO A 69 2.22 2.80 16.81
CA PRO A 69 2.88 2.89 15.51
C PRO A 69 2.04 2.25 14.40
N ALA A 70 2.13 2.79 13.19
CA ALA A 70 1.44 2.21 12.03
C ALA A 70 1.85 0.75 11.81
N THR A 71 3.13 0.44 12.01
CA THR A 71 3.70 -0.91 11.86
C THR A 71 3.12 -1.90 12.86
N THR A 72 2.94 -1.53 14.13
CA THR A 72 2.28 -2.36 15.14
C THR A 72 0.80 -2.61 14.80
N LEU A 73 0.08 -1.60 14.30
CA LEU A 73 -1.29 -1.78 13.80
C LEU A 73 -1.32 -2.76 12.61
N GLY A 74 -0.35 -2.64 11.69
CA GLY A 74 -0.17 -3.55 10.57
C GLY A 74 0.13 -4.98 11.02
N SER A 75 1.06 -5.17 11.96
CA SER A 75 1.39 -6.47 12.56
C SER A 75 0.16 -7.15 13.15
N ALA A 76 -0.65 -6.40 13.90
CA ALA A 76 -1.88 -6.91 14.50
C ALA A 76 -2.91 -7.36 13.44
N ALA A 77 -3.09 -6.56 12.38
CA ALA A 77 -4.01 -6.91 11.28
C ALA A 77 -3.52 -8.14 10.48
N ILE A 78 -2.23 -8.20 10.15
CA ILE A 78 -1.63 -9.34 9.44
C ILE A 78 -1.77 -10.61 10.27
N LYS A 79 -1.42 -10.54 11.56
CA LYS A 79 -1.57 -11.67 12.49
C LYS A 79 -3.02 -12.15 12.57
N GLY A 80 -3.98 -11.23 12.75
CA GLY A 80 -5.39 -11.59 12.79
C GLY A 80 -5.89 -12.22 11.49
N ALA A 81 -5.42 -11.76 10.33
CA ALA A 81 -5.82 -12.33 9.05
C ALA A 81 -5.26 -13.76 8.85
N ILE A 82 -4.02 -14.01 9.26
CA ILE A 82 -3.38 -15.33 9.25
C ILE A 82 -4.09 -16.30 10.20
N GLU A 83 -4.43 -15.84 11.41
CA GLU A 83 -5.17 -16.63 12.41
C GLU A 83 -6.59 -16.97 11.91
N HIS A 84 -7.30 -16.00 11.34
CA HIS A 84 -8.62 -16.20 10.73
C HIS A 84 -8.58 -17.20 9.57
N ALA A 85 -7.52 -17.16 8.76
CA ALA A 85 -7.28 -18.11 7.67
C ALA A 85 -6.84 -19.51 8.15
N LYS A 86 -6.50 -19.68 9.43
CA LYS A 86 -6.02 -20.94 10.03
C LYS A 86 -4.79 -21.52 9.32
N ILE A 87 -3.88 -20.66 8.84
CA ILE A 87 -2.60 -21.05 8.24
C ILE A 87 -1.43 -20.70 9.14
N LYS A 88 -0.27 -21.30 8.91
CA LYS A 88 0.96 -20.94 9.63
C LYS A 88 1.59 -19.68 9.02
N PRO A 89 2.16 -18.75 9.82
CA PRO A 89 2.85 -17.58 9.30
C PRO A 89 3.98 -17.90 8.31
N SER A 90 4.64 -19.06 8.48
CA SER A 90 5.71 -19.53 7.59
C SER A 90 5.24 -19.94 6.19
N GLN A 91 3.92 -20.01 5.95
CA GLN A 91 3.35 -20.30 4.63
C GLN A 91 3.16 -19.03 3.79
N VAL A 92 3.26 -17.83 4.40
CA VAL A 92 3.12 -16.56 3.68
C VAL A 92 4.40 -16.28 2.89
N GLN A 93 4.29 -16.27 1.56
CA GLN A 93 5.42 -16.09 0.67
C GLN A 93 5.69 -14.62 0.36
N GLU A 94 4.64 -13.80 0.27
CA GLU A 94 4.78 -12.38 -0.07
C GLU A 94 3.71 -11.50 0.56
N VAL A 95 4.10 -10.27 0.95
CA VAL A 95 3.23 -9.26 1.56
C VAL A 95 3.28 -7.96 0.77
N PHE A 96 2.12 -7.48 0.32
CA PHE A 96 1.94 -6.11 -0.13
C PHE A 96 1.13 -5.35 0.92
N PHE A 97 1.67 -4.24 1.43
CA PHE A 97 1.00 -3.48 2.47
C PHE A 97 1.04 -1.98 2.20
N GLY A 98 -0.15 -1.37 2.18
CA GLY A 98 -0.33 0.04 1.90
C GLY A 98 0.07 0.91 3.10
N CYS A 99 0.81 1.99 2.86
CA CYS A 99 1.08 3.03 3.85
C CYS A 99 1.38 4.34 3.11
N VAL A 100 0.60 5.39 3.36
CA VAL A 100 0.64 6.64 2.58
C VAL A 100 1.68 7.59 3.14
N VAL A 101 1.72 7.77 4.46
CA VAL A 101 2.64 8.70 5.13
C VAL A 101 3.63 7.93 6.01
N PRO A 102 4.63 7.24 5.42
CA PRO A 102 5.59 6.41 6.16
C PRO A 102 6.72 7.22 6.83
N SER A 103 6.61 8.55 6.88
CA SER A 103 7.62 9.42 7.46
C SER A 103 7.76 9.17 8.95
N ASP A 104 9.00 9.00 9.43
CA ASP A 104 9.35 8.65 10.82
C ASP A 104 8.82 7.28 11.30
N VAL A 105 8.42 6.39 10.37
CA VAL A 105 8.01 5.00 10.67
C VAL A 105 9.20 4.02 10.64
N GLY A 106 10.37 4.48 10.21
CA GLY A 106 11.58 3.66 10.06
C GLY A 106 11.68 2.89 8.74
N GLN A 107 12.75 2.11 8.57
CA GLN A 107 13.04 1.42 7.31
C GLN A 107 12.01 0.32 7.02
N GLY A 108 11.43 0.35 5.82
CA GLY A 108 10.53 -0.69 5.32
C GLY A 108 9.30 -0.94 6.21
N PRO A 109 8.32 -0.01 6.28
CA PRO A 109 7.14 -0.16 7.14
C PRO A 109 6.41 -1.48 6.96
N ALA A 110 6.11 -1.89 5.72
CA ALA A 110 5.43 -3.17 5.47
C ALA A 110 6.25 -4.37 5.96
N ARG A 111 7.59 -4.28 5.92
CA ARG A 111 8.49 -5.33 6.41
C ARG A 111 8.49 -5.41 7.93
N GLN A 112 8.49 -4.28 8.63
CA GLN A 112 8.32 -4.24 10.08
C GLN A 112 7.00 -4.87 10.50
N ALA A 113 5.90 -4.51 9.82
CA ALA A 113 4.57 -5.08 10.05
C ALA A 113 4.53 -6.60 9.77
N ALA A 114 5.11 -7.05 8.66
CA ALA A 114 5.11 -8.46 8.28
C ALA A 114 5.90 -9.33 9.27
N LEU A 115 7.04 -8.85 9.78
CA LEU A 115 7.85 -9.61 10.74
C LEU A 115 7.36 -9.50 12.20
N GLY A 116 6.45 -8.57 12.49
CA GLY A 116 6.07 -8.24 13.86
C GLY A 116 7.19 -7.56 14.63
N ALA A 117 8.02 -6.76 13.95
CA ALA A 117 9.06 -5.96 14.58
C ALA A 117 8.41 -4.71 15.20
N ASP A 118 7.91 -4.84 16.42
CA ASP A 118 7.48 -3.69 17.22
C ASP A 118 8.70 -2.82 17.61
N GLU A 119 8.47 -1.56 18.00
CA GLU A 119 9.45 -0.50 18.34
C GLU A 119 10.48 -0.84 19.44
N CYS A 120 10.63 -2.10 19.82
CA CYS A 120 11.69 -2.54 20.73
C CYS A 120 12.99 -2.76 19.93
N PRO A 121 14.15 -2.22 20.36
CA PRO A 121 15.49 -2.58 19.86
C PRO A 121 15.86 -4.07 20.02
N ALA A 122 14.90 -4.92 20.37
CA ALA A 122 15.04 -6.35 20.63
C ALA A 122 15.17 -7.21 19.37
N THR A 123 15.19 -6.64 18.16
CA THR A 123 15.68 -7.38 16.97
C THR A 123 17.20 -7.61 17.01
N LEU A 124 17.89 -7.19 18.06
CA LEU A 124 19.20 -7.74 18.45
C LEU A 124 19.13 -9.20 18.95
N TYR A 125 17.95 -9.76 19.29
CA TYR A 125 17.83 -11.13 19.82
C TYR A 125 16.56 -11.91 19.35
N GLY A 126 16.31 -11.94 18.04
CA GLY A 126 15.83 -13.18 17.39
C GLY A 126 14.38 -13.66 17.58
N LYS A 127 13.45 -12.88 18.12
CA LYS A 127 12.03 -13.30 18.17
C LYS A 127 11.20 -12.63 17.08
N ILE A 128 11.07 -13.32 15.94
CA ILE A 128 10.14 -12.98 14.87
C ILE A 128 8.75 -13.48 15.29
N ILE A 129 7.78 -12.57 15.37
CA ILE A 129 6.41 -12.86 15.85
C ILE A 129 5.44 -12.98 14.66
N GLY A 130 5.80 -12.38 13.51
CA GLY A 130 5.02 -12.40 12.28
C GLY A 130 5.44 -13.51 11.29
N CYS A 131 5.48 -13.15 10.01
CA CYS A 131 5.87 -14.01 8.90
C CYS A 131 7.37 -14.36 8.94
N ASP A 132 7.78 -15.34 8.15
CA ASP A 132 9.16 -15.80 8.05
C ASP A 132 10.11 -14.70 7.50
N PRO A 133 11.39 -14.63 7.91
CA PRO A 133 12.36 -13.71 7.33
C PRO A 133 12.47 -13.81 5.80
N SER A 134 12.24 -14.97 5.20
CA SER A 134 12.30 -15.16 3.75
C SER A 134 11.13 -14.54 3.00
N THR A 135 10.03 -14.18 3.68
CA THR A 135 8.84 -13.56 3.06
C THR A 135 9.22 -12.29 2.31
N ILE A 136 8.83 -12.19 1.04
CA ILE A 136 9.04 -11.00 0.19
C ILE A 136 8.07 -9.92 0.65
N VAL A 137 8.51 -8.65 0.74
CA VAL A 137 7.65 -7.58 1.25
C VAL A 137 7.79 -6.29 0.46
N THR A 138 6.65 -5.69 0.12
CA THR A 138 6.57 -4.42 -0.60
C THR A 138 5.61 -3.45 0.10
N THR A 139 6.08 -2.25 0.43
CA THR A 139 5.21 -1.13 0.83
C THR A 139 4.62 -0.49 -0.41
N VAL A 140 3.30 -0.31 -0.45
CA VAL A 140 2.59 0.30 -1.59
C VAL A 140 2.08 1.69 -1.19
N ASN A 141 2.32 2.69 -2.04
CA ASN A 141 1.67 3.98 -1.92
C ASN A 141 0.90 4.31 -3.22
N LYS A 142 -0.42 4.29 -3.11
CA LYS A 142 -1.38 4.80 -4.09
C LYS A 142 -2.43 5.67 -3.38
N LEU A 143 -1.98 6.52 -2.46
CA LEU A 143 -2.81 7.38 -1.60
C LEU A 143 -3.92 6.57 -0.91
N CYS A 144 -5.16 7.08 -0.84
CA CYS A 144 -6.29 6.40 -0.21
C CYS A 144 -6.58 5.00 -0.81
N ALA A 145 -6.11 4.73 -2.04
CA ALA A 145 -6.28 3.43 -2.71
C ALA A 145 -5.13 2.43 -2.42
N SER A 146 -4.19 2.76 -1.53
CA SER A 146 -3.01 1.91 -1.24
C SER A 146 -3.38 0.50 -0.79
N GLY A 147 -4.30 0.36 0.16
CA GLY A 147 -4.72 -0.95 0.67
C GLY A 147 -5.35 -1.83 -0.41
N MET A 148 -6.23 -1.26 -1.23
CA MET A 148 -6.84 -1.97 -2.36
C MET A 148 -5.82 -2.28 -3.46
N LYS A 149 -4.86 -1.38 -3.71
CA LYS A 149 -3.80 -1.63 -4.69
C LYS A 149 -2.88 -2.77 -4.25
N SER A 150 -2.58 -2.87 -2.96
CA SER A 150 -1.84 -4.01 -2.40
C SER A 150 -2.55 -5.33 -2.70
N ILE A 151 -3.85 -5.42 -2.43
CA ILE A 151 -4.67 -6.61 -2.74
C ILE A 151 -4.66 -6.91 -4.25
N ALA A 152 -4.77 -5.90 -5.10
CA ALA A 152 -4.71 -6.09 -6.56
C ALA A 152 -3.33 -6.62 -7.03
N CYS A 153 -2.23 -6.17 -6.42
CA CYS A 153 -0.89 -6.71 -6.69
C CYS A 153 -0.77 -8.17 -6.25
N CYS A 154 -1.26 -8.51 -5.05
CA CYS A 154 -1.35 -9.88 -4.56
C CYS A 154 -2.13 -10.79 -5.52
N ALA A 155 -3.34 -10.37 -5.92
CA ALA A 155 -4.17 -11.12 -6.86
C ALA A 155 -3.46 -11.33 -8.21
N SER A 156 -2.70 -10.34 -8.69
CA SER A 156 -1.93 -10.49 -9.93
C SER A 156 -0.85 -11.56 -9.82
N LEU A 157 -0.14 -11.66 -8.69
CA LEU A 157 0.87 -12.70 -8.47
C LEU A 157 0.25 -14.10 -8.38
N LEU A 158 -0.87 -14.22 -7.67
CA LEU A 158 -1.62 -15.47 -7.55
C LEU A 158 -2.16 -15.93 -8.92
N GLN A 159 -2.80 -15.04 -9.67
CA GLN A 159 -3.31 -15.31 -11.02
C GLN A 159 -2.21 -15.79 -11.98
N LEU A 160 -1.00 -15.24 -11.84
CA LEU A 160 0.16 -15.62 -12.64
C LEU A 160 0.87 -16.89 -12.13
N GLY A 161 0.43 -17.48 -11.02
CA GLY A 161 1.07 -18.64 -10.40
C GLY A 161 2.49 -18.36 -9.89
N LEU A 162 2.81 -17.10 -9.59
CA LEU A 162 4.12 -16.69 -9.09
C LEU A 162 4.25 -16.90 -7.57
N GLN A 163 3.12 -16.93 -6.87
CA GLN A 163 2.99 -17.23 -5.45
C GLN A 163 1.68 -18.01 -5.24
N GLU A 164 1.57 -18.69 -4.11
CA GLU A 164 0.40 -19.46 -3.67
C GLU A 164 -0.32 -18.79 -2.50
N ILE A 165 0.42 -18.21 -1.54
CA ILE A 165 -0.15 -17.58 -0.34
C ILE A 165 0.51 -16.23 -0.11
N VAL A 166 -0.30 -15.18 -0.20
CA VAL A 166 0.13 -13.78 -0.07
C VAL A 166 -0.80 -13.02 0.87
N VAL A 167 -0.28 -11.96 1.49
CA VAL A 167 -1.07 -11.04 2.34
C VAL A 167 -1.12 -9.67 1.70
N GLY A 168 -2.33 -9.17 1.47
CA GLY A 168 -2.59 -7.84 0.92
C GLY A 168 -3.39 -7.00 1.91
N GLY A 169 -2.98 -5.75 2.15
CA GLY A 169 -3.73 -4.84 3.02
C GLY A 169 -3.11 -3.46 3.13
N GLY A 170 -3.36 -2.76 4.24
CA GLY A 170 -2.73 -1.49 4.55
C GLY A 170 -2.85 -1.08 6.02
N MET A 171 -2.03 -0.10 6.39
CA MET A 171 -1.97 0.51 7.72
C MET A 171 -1.72 2.01 7.57
N GLU A 172 -2.12 2.75 8.60
CA GLU A 172 -1.81 4.16 8.72
C GLU A 172 -1.84 4.57 10.19
N SER A 173 -0.98 5.51 10.59
CA SER A 173 -1.08 6.19 11.89
C SER A 173 -0.94 7.69 11.70
N MET A 174 -2.05 8.31 11.27
CA MET A 174 -2.10 9.76 11.03
C MET A 174 -1.74 10.57 12.28
N SER A 175 -2.07 10.04 13.47
CA SER A 175 -1.75 10.68 14.77
C SER A 175 -0.24 10.81 15.04
N ARG A 176 0.59 10.00 14.37
CA ARG A 176 2.05 10.00 14.51
C ARG A 176 2.76 10.62 13.31
N ALA A 177 2.03 11.14 12.33
CA ALA A 177 2.63 11.82 11.19
C ALA A 177 3.47 13.02 11.70
N PRO A 178 4.78 13.08 11.39
CA PRO A 178 5.64 14.12 11.93
C PRO A 178 5.50 15.44 11.15
N PHE A 179 6.07 16.49 11.72
CA PHE A 179 6.35 17.73 10.99
C PHE A 179 7.71 17.65 10.31
N TYR A 180 7.87 18.35 9.18
CA TYR A 180 9.11 18.39 8.41
C TYR A 180 9.82 19.74 8.52
N ILE A 181 11.15 19.64 8.50
CA ILE A 181 12.07 20.75 8.23
C ILE A 181 12.87 20.36 6.97
N PRO A 182 12.89 21.20 5.93
CA PRO A 182 13.75 20.95 4.77
C PRO A 182 15.22 20.85 5.19
N ARG A 183 15.96 19.90 4.61
CA ARG A 183 17.40 19.79 4.84
C ARG A 183 18.11 21.01 4.23
N GLY A 184 18.99 21.64 5.00
CA GLY A 184 19.80 22.78 4.54
C GLY A 184 19.92 23.86 5.61
N ASP A 185 20.39 25.04 5.21
CA ASP A 185 20.50 26.20 6.09
C ASP A 185 19.12 26.73 6.46
N THR A 186 18.93 27.03 7.75
CA THR A 186 17.75 27.75 8.22
C THR A 186 17.81 29.21 7.75
N PRO A 187 16.82 29.71 6.99
CA PRO A 187 16.88 31.07 6.45
C PRO A 187 16.79 32.14 7.56
N TYR A 188 17.49 33.26 7.33
CA TYR A 188 17.33 34.48 8.14
C TYR A 188 15.88 34.98 8.04
N GLY A 189 15.27 35.33 9.17
CA GLY A 189 13.85 35.70 9.25
C GLY A 189 12.90 34.56 9.66
N GLY A 190 13.43 33.35 9.86
CA GLY A 190 12.68 32.20 10.38
C GLY A 190 12.15 31.27 9.28
N PHE A 191 11.59 30.13 9.70
CA PHE A 191 11.05 29.11 8.80
C PHE A 191 9.74 28.53 9.35
N GLN A 192 8.98 27.87 8.48
CA GLN A 192 7.74 27.21 8.83
C GLN A 192 7.96 25.69 8.90
N LEU A 193 7.47 25.06 9.97
CA LEU A 193 7.33 23.61 10.04
C LEU A 193 6.21 23.15 9.13
N VAL A 194 6.46 22.13 8.32
CA VAL A 194 5.47 21.59 7.38
C VAL A 194 4.77 20.40 8.02
N ASP A 195 3.45 20.42 8.13
CA ASP A 195 2.68 19.26 8.56
C ASP A 195 2.75 18.15 7.50
N GLY A 196 3.35 17.01 7.85
CA GLY A 196 3.56 15.91 6.92
C GLY A 196 2.27 15.25 6.44
N LEU A 197 1.23 15.23 7.28
CA LEU A 197 -0.06 14.66 6.91
C LEU A 197 -0.74 15.50 5.83
N LEU A 198 -0.71 16.83 6.00
CA LEU A 198 -1.22 17.74 4.97
C LEU A 198 -0.38 17.65 3.71
N ARG A 199 0.95 17.72 3.85
CA ARG A 199 1.88 17.80 2.72
C ARG A 199 1.86 16.55 1.83
N ASP A 200 1.91 15.36 2.43
CA ASP A 200 2.09 14.11 1.70
C ASP A 200 0.78 13.32 1.52
N GLY A 201 -0.26 13.63 2.31
CA GLY A 201 -1.50 12.87 2.31
C GLY A 201 -2.73 13.62 1.77
N LEU A 202 -2.92 14.89 2.15
CA LEU A 202 -4.22 15.56 2.02
C LEU A 202 -4.22 16.82 1.13
N MET A 203 -3.07 17.27 0.67
CA MET A 203 -2.92 18.40 -0.25
C MET A 203 -2.72 17.91 -1.68
N ASP A 204 -3.51 18.43 -2.61
CA ASP A 204 -3.33 18.17 -4.03
C ASP A 204 -2.02 18.79 -4.51
N ALA A 205 -1.14 17.97 -5.08
CA ALA A 205 0.19 18.40 -5.50
C ALA A 205 0.17 19.44 -6.64
N TYR A 206 -0.91 19.50 -7.43
CA TYR A 206 -1.00 20.35 -8.61
C TYR A 206 -1.67 21.70 -8.33
N SER A 207 -2.77 21.68 -7.58
CA SER A 207 -3.55 22.87 -7.24
C SER A 207 -3.16 23.49 -5.89
N ASN A 208 -2.41 22.77 -5.06
CA ASN A 208 -2.08 23.17 -3.69
C ASN A 208 -3.36 23.49 -2.87
N LYS A 209 -4.40 22.69 -3.07
CA LYS A 209 -5.68 22.74 -2.36
C LYS A 209 -5.92 21.43 -1.61
N LEU A 210 -6.60 21.51 -0.47
CA LEU A 210 -6.96 20.32 0.30
C LEU A 210 -7.95 19.45 -0.48
N MET A 211 -7.93 18.14 -0.23
CA MET A 211 -8.90 17.21 -0.85
C MET A 211 -10.36 17.61 -0.61
N GLY A 212 -10.68 18.24 0.53
CA GLY A 212 -12.02 18.79 0.79
C GLY A 212 -12.44 19.87 -0.19
N TYR A 213 -11.51 20.73 -0.62
CA TYR A 213 -11.78 21.72 -1.67
C TYR A 213 -12.04 21.03 -3.02
N CYS A 214 -11.31 19.97 -3.35
CA CYS A 214 -11.59 19.17 -4.54
C CYS A 214 -12.99 18.54 -4.46
N ALA A 215 -13.44 18.10 -3.27
CA ALA A 215 -14.79 17.61 -3.06
C ALA A 215 -15.85 18.70 -3.27
N ASP A 216 -15.63 19.93 -2.80
CA ASP A 216 -16.53 21.07 -3.03
C ASP A 216 -16.66 21.39 -4.53
N MET A 217 -15.56 21.30 -5.29
CA MET A 217 -15.58 21.48 -6.75
C MET A 217 -16.46 20.43 -7.44
N VAL A 218 -16.42 19.18 -6.97
CA VAL A 218 -17.28 18.10 -7.46
C VAL A 218 -18.73 18.37 -7.06
N ALA A 219 -18.99 18.71 -5.79
CA ALA A 219 -20.33 19.01 -5.31
C ALA A 219 -20.99 20.14 -6.12
N LYS A 220 -20.26 21.23 -6.36
CA LYS A 220 -20.73 22.34 -7.19
C LYS A 220 -21.00 21.92 -8.64
N LYS A 221 -20.13 21.11 -9.23
CA LYS A 221 -20.26 20.65 -10.63
C LYS A 221 -21.48 19.75 -10.84
N PHE A 222 -21.76 18.87 -9.88
CA PHE A 222 -22.84 17.89 -9.97
C PHE A 222 -24.12 18.29 -9.21
N GLY A 223 -24.14 19.48 -8.60
CA GLY A 223 -25.32 20.00 -7.90
C GLY A 223 -25.65 19.28 -6.60
N ILE A 224 -24.64 18.67 -5.94
CA ILE A 224 -24.82 17.93 -4.68
C ILE A 224 -24.97 18.93 -3.54
N THR A 225 -26.15 19.02 -2.94
CA THR A 225 -26.45 20.05 -1.94
C THR A 225 -25.85 19.71 -0.57
N ARG A 226 -25.82 20.70 0.32
CA ARG A 226 -25.38 20.50 1.70
C ARG A 226 -26.29 19.51 2.44
N GLU A 227 -27.60 19.61 2.21
CA GLU A 227 -28.63 18.79 2.86
C GLU A 227 -28.49 17.32 2.45
N GLU A 228 -28.15 17.06 1.19
CA GLU A 228 -27.88 15.70 0.69
C GLU A 228 -26.64 15.09 1.33
N GLN A 229 -25.56 15.88 1.46
CA GLN A 229 -24.32 15.46 2.11
C GLN A 229 -24.56 15.16 3.60
N ASP A 230 -25.28 16.04 4.31
CA ASP A 230 -25.60 15.85 5.73
C ASP A 230 -26.50 14.63 5.93
N LYS A 231 -27.49 14.43 5.06
CA LYS A 231 -28.36 13.24 5.10
C LYS A 231 -27.53 11.97 4.93
N PHE A 232 -26.59 11.94 3.98
CA PHE A 232 -25.69 10.80 3.79
C PHE A 232 -24.80 10.57 5.02
N ALA A 233 -24.24 11.62 5.60
CA ALA A 233 -23.40 11.53 6.80
C ALA A 233 -24.18 10.95 8.00
N ILE A 234 -25.38 11.46 8.27
CA ILE A 234 -26.26 10.95 9.34
C ILE A 234 -26.55 9.47 9.15
N GLU A 235 -26.90 9.06 7.93
CA GLU A 235 -27.19 7.65 7.63
C GLU A 235 -25.94 6.76 7.76
N SER A 236 -24.76 7.26 7.41
CA SER A 236 -23.49 6.57 7.65
C SER A 236 -23.23 6.31 9.13
N TYR A 237 -23.45 7.31 10.00
CA TYR A 237 -23.30 7.17 11.45
C TYR A 237 -24.29 6.16 12.03
N LYS A 238 -25.58 6.23 11.66
CA LYS A 238 -26.60 5.30 12.12
C LYS A 238 -26.30 3.86 11.72
N LYS A 239 -25.90 3.62 10.46
CA LYS A 239 -25.53 2.28 9.96
C LYS A 239 -24.31 1.73 10.71
N SER A 240 -23.32 2.59 10.97
CA SER A 240 -22.13 2.19 11.71
C SER A 240 -22.48 1.78 13.15
N ALA A 241 -23.29 2.58 13.85
CA ALA A 241 -23.75 2.27 15.21
C ALA A 241 -24.53 0.95 15.25
N ALA A 242 -25.51 0.77 14.36
CA ALA A 242 -26.30 -0.46 14.28
C ALA A 242 -25.42 -1.70 14.00
N ALA A 243 -24.42 -1.59 13.12
CA ALA A 243 -23.50 -2.69 12.82
C ALA A 243 -22.64 -3.10 14.04
N TRP A 244 -22.27 -2.14 14.89
CA TRP A 244 -21.58 -2.42 16.15
C TRP A 244 -22.49 -3.06 17.18
N GLU A 245 -23.71 -2.55 17.36
CA GLU A 245 -24.69 -3.05 18.33
C GLU A 245 -25.06 -4.52 18.08
N VAL A 246 -25.20 -4.93 16.82
CA VAL A 246 -25.54 -6.32 16.45
C VAL A 246 -24.31 -7.24 16.33
N GLY A 247 -23.11 -6.74 16.61
CA GLY A 247 -21.87 -7.53 16.56
C GLY A 247 -21.39 -7.90 15.16
N PHE A 248 -21.86 -7.21 14.10
CA PHE A 248 -21.44 -7.48 12.72
C PHE A 248 -19.93 -7.25 12.51
N ILE A 249 -19.33 -6.40 13.35
CA ILE A 249 -17.94 -5.94 13.26
C ILE A 249 -17.02 -6.62 14.30
N THR A 250 -17.57 -7.45 15.19
CA THR A 250 -16.83 -8.11 16.29
C THR A 250 -16.37 -9.53 15.98
N ALA A 251 -16.68 -10.05 14.79
CA ALA A 251 -16.34 -11.41 14.34
C ALA A 251 -14.95 -11.49 13.68
#